data_AF-A0A3N9MLE9-F1
#
_entry.id   AF-A0A3N9MLE9-F1
#
_cell.length_a   1.000
_cell.length_b   1.000
_cell.length_c   1.000
_cell.angle_alpha   90.00
_cell.angle_beta   90.00
_cell.angle_gamma   90.00
#
_symmetry.space_group_name_H-M   'P 1'
#
loop_
_entity.id
_entity.type
_entity.pdbx_description
1 polymer ?
#
loop_
_entity_poly.entity_id
_entity_poly.type
_entity_poly.pdbx_seq_one_letter_code
_entity_poly.pdbx_strand_id
1 'polypeptide(L)'
;MKRPSILFLSFFLGHSLGAVFSQPLWSDSLNSHQNKSLDQNDTVIRSTLTETISDSMPAEDYFFYDSLRARTQKSWTKYIMDAMIIEPRGKSDSADFTTNLSSFRRFNGKRAAHIRFMQVDIFSGDVDDTSRIIFGTTITDLLSKLHHQTRKVTLEKNLLFKVGDKITAYMLSDNERLLRSLPYIEDARIFADICPADTNKVNITIVTRDVYSIGFSAAVNSLKDFHFTLFDRNFLGLGWTLQGTYFYNNCMDPKHGLEFEYRNENIKGTFITGLFRYRKYAESEQSLVEFNRNFMTPETKYGGGIAAEMTHSRVSVFSADTLKIMPATSNDQDLWFGRQFLLKKNHARRNLVLACRLMRREYTFRPPVSPDENEIFHHSLTGLGSLMLTRTNYFQSNMILEFGRTEDVPVGFLFKITAGRKWMEFESGYYSGLSVAGAHIFTNIGYFSGKAEYGSLYNDTKNKESIIKTHLMHFTPLIHLGDYKIRNFIRSDYIIGLELRDDSAIYLTDNYGVRGLPETGFRGKQRLNINWETVTFTPWQLYGFKFVFYGFTDIGCIGNSEKFINFEKTYSGFGLGLRIRNESLVFKTLQLRFAYYPHVPNGAAHTIFNISSRERPVFENFSGAKPEIISFR
;
A
#
# COMPACT_ATOMS: atom_id res chain seq x y z
N MET A 1 -0.76 42.93 -16.93
CA MET A 1 -1.95 42.94 -17.81
C MET A 1 -1.63 42.06 -19.02
N LYS A 2 -2.58 41.22 -19.44
CA LYS A 2 -2.52 40.12 -20.44
C LYS A 2 -2.12 38.73 -19.90
N ARG A 3 -3.16 37.90 -19.72
CA ARG A 3 -3.17 36.44 -19.48
C ARG A 3 -3.08 35.71 -20.83
N PRO A 4 -2.56 34.47 -20.89
CA PRO A 4 -2.89 33.55 -21.97
C PRO A 4 -4.01 32.59 -21.54
N SER A 5 -4.99 32.44 -22.43
CA SER A 5 -6.17 31.60 -22.32
C SER A 5 -5.83 30.14 -22.65
N ILE A 6 -6.28 29.20 -21.82
CA ILE A 6 -6.19 27.75 -22.07
C ILE A 6 -7.42 27.32 -22.87
N LEU A 7 -7.18 26.71 -24.03
CA LEU A 7 -8.22 26.19 -24.92
C LEU A 7 -8.80 24.89 -24.35
N PHE A 8 -10.10 24.90 -24.10
CA PHE A 8 -10.93 23.74 -23.81
C PHE A 8 -11.15 22.92 -25.09
N LEU A 9 -10.99 21.60 -25.03
CA LEU A 9 -11.40 20.69 -26.09
C LEU A 9 -12.88 20.31 -25.88
N SER A 10 -13.76 21.05 -26.54
CA SER A 10 -15.16 20.71 -26.74
C SER A 10 -15.30 19.85 -28.00
N PHE A 11 -15.66 18.57 -27.85
CA PHE A 11 -16.12 17.74 -28.97
C PHE A 11 -17.41 17.00 -28.60
N PHE A 12 -18.52 17.73 -28.68
CA PHE A 12 -19.85 17.20 -28.95
C PHE A 12 -20.55 18.24 -29.81
N LEU A 13 -20.77 17.94 -31.09
CA LEU A 13 -21.86 18.45 -31.94
C LEU A 13 -21.74 17.76 -33.30
N GLY A 14 -22.75 16.95 -33.62
CA GLY A 14 -22.85 16.25 -34.89
C GLY A 14 -23.28 17.21 -36.01
N HIS A 15 -22.77 16.97 -37.21
CA HIS A 15 -23.37 17.42 -38.46
C HIS A 15 -23.45 16.22 -39.41
N SER A 16 -24.68 15.97 -39.86
CA SER A 16 -25.07 15.03 -40.90
C SER A 16 -24.68 15.57 -42.27
N LEU A 17 -24.12 14.72 -43.13
CA LEU A 17 -24.25 14.82 -44.58
C LEU A 17 -24.20 13.40 -45.16
N GLY A 18 -25.28 13.04 -45.84
CA GLY A 18 -25.47 11.72 -46.43
C GLY A 18 -24.68 11.52 -47.71
N ALA A 19 -24.41 10.26 -48.02
CA ALA A 19 -24.31 9.80 -49.39
C ALA A 19 -24.77 8.34 -49.43
N VAL A 20 -25.79 8.14 -50.26
CA VAL A 20 -26.43 6.89 -50.65
C VAL A 20 -25.43 6.06 -51.47
N PHE A 21 -25.28 4.76 -51.18
CA PHE A 21 -25.08 3.75 -52.22
C PHE A 21 -25.70 2.41 -51.80
N SER A 22 -26.32 1.79 -52.80
CA SER A 22 -27.27 0.69 -52.80
C SER A 22 -26.66 -0.70 -52.59
N GLN A 23 -27.51 -1.57 -52.03
CA GLN A 23 -27.55 -3.06 -51.94
C GLN A 23 -27.06 -3.86 -53.18
N PRO A 24 -26.85 -5.22 -53.13
CA PRO A 24 -27.65 -6.19 -52.35
C PRO A 24 -27.00 -7.45 -51.71
N LEU A 25 -27.76 -7.93 -50.70
CA LEU A 25 -28.07 -9.30 -50.21
C LEU A 25 -27.57 -10.53 -50.99
N TRP A 26 -27.04 -11.54 -50.27
CA TRP A 26 -27.26 -13.02 -50.34
C TRP A 26 -26.74 -13.61 -49.00
N SER A 27 -27.58 -14.00 -48.03
CA SER A 27 -28.22 -15.32 -47.75
C SER A 27 -27.32 -16.42 -47.12
N ASP A 28 -27.76 -16.84 -45.93
CA ASP A 28 -27.84 -18.20 -45.38
C ASP A 28 -26.64 -18.97 -44.77
N SER A 29 -26.77 -19.14 -43.45
CA SER A 29 -26.75 -20.41 -42.69
C SER A 29 -25.44 -21.19 -42.54
N LEU A 30 -25.04 -21.47 -41.29
CA LEU A 30 -25.22 -22.80 -40.65
C LEU A 30 -24.56 -22.88 -39.27
N ASN A 31 -25.32 -23.50 -38.36
CA ASN A 31 -24.94 -23.93 -37.02
C ASN A 31 -23.78 -24.92 -37.01
N SER A 32 -22.95 -24.86 -35.96
CA SER A 32 -22.57 -26.09 -35.24
C SER A 32 -22.12 -25.76 -33.82
N HIS A 33 -23.00 -26.04 -32.86
CA HIS A 33 -22.65 -26.23 -31.45
C HIS A 33 -21.71 -27.43 -31.30
N GLN A 34 -20.62 -27.26 -30.55
CA GLN A 34 -19.94 -28.38 -29.89
C GLN A 34 -19.94 -28.13 -28.38
N ASN A 35 -20.82 -28.88 -27.70
CA ASN A 35 -20.85 -29.04 -26.25
C ASN A 35 -19.58 -29.75 -25.79
N LYS A 36 -18.82 -29.14 -24.88
CA LYS A 36 -17.91 -29.84 -23.98
C LYS A 36 -18.59 -29.95 -22.62
N SER A 37 -18.91 -31.19 -22.24
CA SER A 37 -19.43 -31.58 -20.94
C SER A 37 -18.43 -31.24 -19.83
N LEU A 38 -18.84 -30.37 -18.90
CA LEU A 38 -18.16 -30.17 -17.61
C LEU A 38 -18.68 -31.23 -16.63
N ASP A 39 -17.73 -31.94 -16.02
CA ASP A 39 -17.93 -32.97 -15.00
C ASP A 39 -18.74 -32.42 -13.81
N GLN A 40 -19.82 -33.11 -13.46
CA GLN A 40 -20.89 -32.64 -12.58
C GLN A 40 -20.65 -32.93 -11.08
N ASN A 41 -19.39 -33.05 -10.62
CA ASN A 41 -19.07 -33.56 -9.29
C ASN A 41 -18.18 -32.67 -8.40
N ASP A 42 -18.16 -31.35 -8.60
CA ASP A 42 -17.56 -30.43 -7.62
C ASP A 42 -18.61 -29.86 -6.65
N THR A 43 -18.40 -30.19 -5.39
CA THR A 43 -19.34 -30.12 -4.27
C THR A 43 -19.56 -28.67 -3.82
N VAL A 44 -20.83 -28.24 -3.85
CA VAL A 44 -21.30 -26.95 -3.31
C VAL A 44 -21.14 -26.93 -1.79
N ILE A 45 -20.44 -25.94 -1.25
CA ILE A 45 -20.43 -25.66 0.20
C ILE A 45 -21.72 -24.92 0.53
N ARG A 46 -22.76 -25.63 0.99
CA ARG A 46 -23.92 -25.02 1.65
C ARG A 46 -23.56 -24.76 3.11
N SER A 47 -23.37 -23.49 3.48
CA SER A 47 -23.36 -23.09 4.89
C SER A 47 -24.78 -23.23 5.47
N THR A 48 -24.90 -23.85 6.64
CA THR A 48 -26.16 -24.10 7.36
C THR A 48 -26.70 -22.85 8.08
N LEU A 49 -26.65 -21.70 7.42
CA LEU A 49 -27.32 -20.46 7.82
C LEU A 49 -28.10 -19.95 6.62
N THR A 50 -29.12 -20.71 6.23
CA THR A 50 -30.03 -20.36 5.15
C THR A 50 -31.25 -19.63 5.74
N GLU A 51 -31.10 -18.33 6.01
CA GLU A 51 -32.23 -17.42 5.89
C GLU A 51 -32.00 -16.59 4.63
N THR A 52 -32.79 -16.94 3.61
CA THR A 52 -33.21 -16.19 2.42
C THR A 52 -32.47 -14.88 2.13
N ILE A 53 -31.40 -14.92 1.33
CA ILE A 53 -30.86 -13.72 0.67
C ILE A 53 -30.81 -13.99 -0.83
N SER A 54 -31.88 -13.54 -1.50
CA SER A 54 -31.99 -13.44 -2.95
C SER A 54 -31.70 -11.99 -3.33
N ASP A 55 -30.42 -11.63 -3.48
CA ASP A 55 -30.05 -10.33 -4.05
C ASP A 55 -29.80 -10.49 -5.55
N SER A 56 -30.88 -10.35 -6.32
CA SER A 56 -30.83 -10.04 -7.75
C SER A 56 -30.39 -8.58 -7.95
N MET A 57 -29.66 -8.30 -9.02
CA MET A 57 -29.31 -6.93 -9.46
C MET A 57 -30.51 -5.97 -9.33
N PRO A 58 -30.33 -4.75 -8.81
CA PRO A 58 -31.35 -3.72 -8.92
C PRO A 58 -31.68 -3.52 -10.40
N ALA A 59 -32.96 -3.58 -10.77
CA ALA A 59 -33.39 -3.45 -12.17
C ALA A 59 -32.83 -2.16 -12.84
N GLU A 60 -32.62 -1.11 -12.05
CA GLU A 60 -32.05 0.17 -12.49
C GLU A 60 -30.62 0.05 -13.04
N ASP A 61 -29.77 -0.79 -12.45
CA ASP A 61 -28.40 -1.00 -12.92
C ASP A 61 -28.41 -1.66 -14.30
N TYR A 62 -29.26 -2.68 -14.49
CA TYR A 62 -29.40 -3.37 -15.77
C TYR A 62 -29.82 -2.43 -16.91
N PHE A 63 -30.82 -1.57 -16.68
CA PHE A 63 -31.28 -0.59 -17.66
C PHE A 63 -30.22 0.48 -17.97
N PHE A 64 -29.43 0.89 -16.97
CA PHE A 64 -28.33 1.84 -17.18
C PHE A 64 -27.23 1.25 -18.08
N TYR A 65 -26.79 0.02 -17.80
CA TYR A 65 -25.79 -0.69 -18.61
C TYR A 65 -26.28 -0.90 -20.05
N ASP A 66 -27.54 -1.27 -20.25
CA ASP A 66 -28.11 -1.46 -21.58
C ASP A 66 -28.22 -0.15 -22.37
N SER A 67 -28.59 0.95 -21.69
CA SER A 67 -28.64 2.30 -22.30
C SER A 67 -27.25 2.84 -22.70
N LEU A 68 -26.22 2.56 -21.89
CA LEU A 68 -24.82 2.90 -22.22
C LEU A 68 -24.31 2.06 -23.39
N ARG A 69 -24.68 0.78 -23.45
CA ARG A 69 -24.35 -0.12 -24.56
C ARG A 69 -24.97 0.35 -25.86
N ALA A 70 -26.22 0.82 -25.83
CA ALA A 70 -26.90 1.40 -26.98
C ALA A 70 -26.26 2.73 -27.44
N ARG A 71 -25.79 3.56 -26.51
CA ARG A 71 -25.16 4.87 -26.80
C ARG A 71 -23.71 4.79 -27.28
N THR A 72 -22.99 3.71 -26.98
CA THR A 72 -21.55 3.55 -27.31
C THR A 72 -21.27 2.75 -28.59
N GLN A 73 -22.30 2.35 -29.34
CA GLN A 73 -22.20 1.54 -30.57
C GLN A 73 -21.38 2.15 -31.73
N LYS A 74 -20.90 3.41 -31.64
CA LYS A 74 -20.28 4.13 -32.79
C LYS A 74 -18.84 4.65 -32.59
N SER A 75 -18.05 4.16 -31.64
CA SER A 75 -16.67 4.67 -31.44
C SER A 75 -15.66 3.64 -30.88
N TRP A 76 -14.37 3.94 -31.02
CA TRP A 76 -13.24 3.20 -30.42
C TRP A 76 -13.34 3.07 -28.88
N THR A 77 -14.13 3.95 -28.24
CA THR A 77 -14.46 3.90 -26.82
C THR A 77 -15.27 2.66 -26.43
N LYS A 78 -15.95 1.99 -27.38
CA LYS A 78 -16.61 0.70 -27.16
C LYS A 78 -15.64 -0.36 -26.63
N TYR A 79 -14.45 -0.45 -27.23
CA TYR A 79 -13.44 -1.44 -26.86
C TYR A 79 -12.84 -1.22 -25.47
N ILE A 80 -12.76 0.04 -25.01
CA ILE A 80 -12.27 0.38 -23.67
C ILE A 80 -13.36 0.15 -22.60
N MET A 81 -14.62 0.48 -22.93
CA MET A 81 -15.76 0.28 -22.03
C MET A 81 -16.11 -1.20 -21.88
N ASP A 82 -16.09 -1.98 -22.97
CA ASP A 82 -16.31 -3.43 -22.96
C ASP A 82 -15.17 -4.19 -22.24
N ALA A 83 -13.96 -3.63 -22.17
CA ALA A 83 -12.82 -4.19 -21.44
C ALA A 83 -12.92 -4.03 -19.92
N MET A 84 -13.75 -3.11 -19.44
CA MET A 84 -13.84 -2.79 -18.01
C MET A 84 -14.98 -3.53 -17.30
N ILE A 85 -15.87 -4.21 -18.03
CA ILE A 85 -17.14 -4.74 -17.50
C ILE A 85 -16.93 -5.76 -16.37
N ILE A 86 -17.25 -5.32 -15.15
CA ILE A 86 -17.35 -6.16 -13.95
C ILE A 86 -18.67 -5.80 -13.26
N GLU A 87 -19.53 -6.79 -13.02
CA GLU A 87 -20.84 -6.58 -12.41
C GLU A 87 -20.75 -6.11 -10.94
N PRO A 88 -21.71 -5.28 -10.46
CA PRO A 88 -21.88 -4.94 -9.05
C PRO A 88 -22.00 -6.17 -8.15
N ARG A 89 -21.27 -6.19 -7.03
CA ARG A 89 -21.28 -7.31 -6.07
C ARG A 89 -21.50 -6.81 -4.64
N GLY A 90 -22.54 -7.31 -3.99
CA GLY A 90 -22.84 -7.07 -2.59
C GLY A 90 -22.07 -8.03 -1.69
N LYS A 91 -21.30 -7.50 -0.73
CA LYS A 91 -20.83 -8.24 0.44
C LYS A 91 -21.78 -7.95 1.60
N SER A 92 -22.17 -8.97 2.35
CA SER A 92 -22.98 -8.82 3.57
C SER A 92 -22.21 -8.00 4.62
N ASP A 93 -22.80 -6.89 5.08
CA ASP A 93 -22.24 -6.05 6.13
C ASP A 93 -22.30 -6.78 7.47
N SER A 94 -21.21 -7.48 7.82
CA SER A 94 -21.01 -7.99 9.19
C SER A 94 -20.66 -6.83 10.13
N ALA A 95 -20.79 -7.05 11.44
CA ALA A 95 -20.35 -6.10 12.47
C ALA A 95 -18.95 -5.52 12.14
N ASP A 96 -18.77 -4.21 12.30
CA ASP A 96 -17.63 -3.45 11.73
C ASP A 96 -16.24 -4.01 12.08
N PHE A 97 -16.11 -4.66 13.24
CA PHE A 97 -14.88 -5.35 13.64
C PHE A 97 -15.19 -6.79 14.09
N THR A 98 -14.76 -7.78 13.31
CA THR A 98 -14.94 -9.20 13.61
C THR A 98 -13.62 -9.93 13.84
N THR A 99 -13.71 -11.14 14.41
CA THR A 99 -12.57 -12.06 14.52
C THR A 99 -13.03 -13.50 14.32
N ASN A 100 -12.33 -14.24 13.47
CA ASN A 100 -12.57 -15.67 13.24
C ASN A 100 -11.94 -16.56 14.33
N LEU A 101 -11.24 -15.96 15.29
CA LEU A 101 -10.48 -16.69 16.30
C LEU A 101 -11.36 -17.63 17.14
N SER A 102 -12.57 -17.20 17.52
CA SER A 102 -13.52 -18.02 18.29
C SER A 102 -13.93 -19.28 17.54
N SER A 103 -14.28 -19.15 16.25
CA SER A 103 -14.66 -20.25 15.36
C SER A 103 -13.53 -21.27 15.19
N PHE A 104 -12.27 -20.82 15.23
CA PHE A 104 -11.11 -21.71 15.09
C PHE A 104 -10.66 -22.38 16.40
N ARG A 105 -11.07 -21.90 17.58
CA ARG A 105 -10.65 -22.47 18.88
C ARG A 105 -10.99 -23.95 19.02
N ARG A 106 -12.10 -24.41 18.41
CA ARG A 106 -12.52 -25.83 18.39
C ARG A 106 -11.53 -26.77 17.72
N PHE A 107 -10.58 -26.25 16.94
CA PHE A 107 -9.56 -27.03 16.22
C PHE A 107 -8.19 -27.04 16.90
N ASN A 108 -8.03 -26.33 18.02
CA ASN A 108 -6.75 -26.25 18.72
C ASN A 108 -6.22 -27.65 19.10
N GLY A 109 -4.97 -27.93 18.72
CA GLY A 109 -4.27 -29.18 19.04
C GLY A 109 -4.54 -30.35 18.11
N LYS A 110 -5.56 -30.26 17.23
CA LYS A 110 -5.83 -31.25 16.17
C LYS A 110 -4.77 -31.18 15.06
N ARG A 111 -4.66 -32.21 14.23
CA ARG A 111 -3.69 -32.27 13.12
C ARG A 111 -4.33 -31.96 11.76
N ALA A 112 -3.61 -31.25 10.89
CA ALA A 112 -4.04 -31.06 9.50
C ALA A 112 -4.04 -32.42 8.76
N ALA A 113 -5.19 -32.84 8.26
CA ALA A 113 -5.34 -34.08 7.48
C ALA A 113 -5.16 -33.82 5.98
N HIS A 114 -5.92 -32.87 5.45
CA HIS A 114 -5.91 -32.49 4.04
C HIS A 114 -6.00 -30.97 3.92
N ILE A 115 -5.32 -30.43 2.91
CA ILE A 115 -5.40 -29.02 2.54
C ILE A 115 -5.92 -28.97 1.11
N ARG A 116 -7.10 -28.38 0.92
CA ARG A 116 -7.72 -28.18 -0.40
C ARG A 116 -7.67 -26.69 -0.73
N PHE A 117 -7.29 -26.37 -1.97
CA PHE A 117 -7.36 -25.01 -2.50
C PHE A 117 -8.54 -24.88 -3.44
N MET A 118 -9.40 -23.90 -3.20
CA MET A 118 -10.50 -23.50 -4.08
C MET A 118 -10.24 -22.07 -4.54
N GLN A 119 -10.07 -21.87 -5.84
CA GLN A 119 -9.78 -20.56 -6.41
C GLN A 119 -11.02 -20.07 -7.13
N VAL A 120 -11.53 -18.93 -6.66
CA VAL A 120 -12.70 -18.28 -7.26
C VAL A 120 -12.24 -17.49 -8.48
N ASP A 121 -13.04 -17.48 -9.54
CA ASP A 121 -12.76 -16.68 -10.72
C ASP A 121 -12.80 -15.18 -10.36
N ILE A 122 -11.88 -14.41 -10.93
CA ILE A 122 -11.77 -12.96 -10.74
C ILE A 122 -13.07 -12.27 -11.21
N PHE A 123 -13.63 -12.75 -12.32
CA PHE A 123 -14.77 -12.16 -13.00
C PHE A 123 -16.10 -12.84 -12.62
N SER A 124 -16.10 -13.98 -11.93
CA SER A 124 -17.32 -14.66 -11.46
C SER A 124 -17.14 -15.38 -10.11
N GLY A 125 -17.72 -14.79 -9.04
CA GLY A 125 -17.83 -15.41 -7.70
C GLY A 125 -17.40 -14.52 -6.53
N ASP A 126 -17.80 -14.91 -5.33
CA ASP A 126 -17.35 -14.35 -4.05
C ASP A 126 -16.60 -15.45 -3.26
N VAL A 127 -15.67 -15.08 -2.38
CA VAL A 127 -15.00 -16.03 -1.49
C VAL A 127 -15.99 -16.60 -0.46
N ASP A 128 -17.03 -15.84 -0.14
CA ASP A 128 -18.11 -16.25 0.75
C ASP A 128 -19.24 -17.04 0.02
N ASP A 129 -19.34 -16.93 -1.33
CA ASP A 129 -20.29 -17.67 -2.18
C ASP A 129 -19.71 -17.94 -3.59
N THR A 130 -19.25 -19.17 -3.81
CA THR A 130 -18.59 -19.61 -5.06
C THR A 130 -19.55 -20.01 -6.19
N SER A 131 -20.87 -19.94 -5.98
CA SER A 131 -21.87 -20.50 -6.91
C SER A 131 -22.31 -19.57 -8.05
N ARG A 132 -21.82 -18.33 -8.09
CA ARG A 132 -22.27 -17.29 -9.03
C ARG A 132 -21.41 -17.24 -10.30
N ILE A 133 -21.99 -17.64 -11.44
CA ILE A 133 -21.39 -17.61 -12.78
C ILE A 133 -21.90 -16.38 -13.53
N ILE A 134 -21.00 -15.60 -14.14
CA ILE A 134 -21.32 -14.38 -14.92
C ILE A 134 -20.92 -14.60 -16.38
N PHE A 135 -21.73 -14.11 -17.33
CA PHE A 135 -21.49 -14.26 -18.77
C PHE A 135 -20.47 -13.22 -19.29
N GLY A 136 -19.37 -13.69 -19.87
CA GLY A 136 -18.29 -12.85 -20.43
C GLY A 136 -18.60 -12.22 -21.80
N THR A 137 -17.86 -11.15 -22.14
CA THR A 137 -17.71 -10.55 -23.48
C THR A 137 -16.41 -11.01 -24.17
N THR A 138 -16.22 -10.68 -25.46
CA THR A 138 -15.05 -11.08 -26.25
C THR A 138 -13.69 -10.57 -25.70
N ILE A 139 -13.67 -9.46 -24.95
CA ILE A 139 -12.45 -8.91 -24.34
C ILE A 139 -12.21 -9.50 -22.96
N THR A 140 -13.25 -9.74 -22.16
CA THR A 140 -13.07 -10.52 -20.92
C THR A 140 -12.54 -11.91 -21.23
N ASP A 141 -12.92 -12.51 -22.37
CA ASP A 141 -12.32 -13.78 -22.82
C ASP A 141 -10.82 -13.64 -23.17
N LEU A 142 -10.40 -12.50 -23.75
CA LEU A 142 -9.00 -12.21 -24.03
C LEU A 142 -8.20 -11.93 -22.75
N LEU A 143 -8.75 -11.13 -21.84
CA LEU A 143 -8.14 -10.80 -20.55
C LEU A 143 -8.06 -12.04 -19.65
N SER A 144 -9.10 -12.87 -19.60
CA SER A 144 -9.08 -14.16 -18.91
C SER A 144 -8.07 -15.14 -19.51
N LYS A 145 -7.83 -15.09 -20.83
CA LYS A 145 -6.75 -15.87 -21.47
C LYS A 145 -5.34 -15.37 -21.13
N LEU A 146 -5.18 -14.07 -20.92
CA LEU A 146 -3.90 -13.45 -20.53
C LEU A 146 -3.63 -13.52 -19.03
N HIS A 147 -4.69 -13.64 -18.23
CA HIS A 147 -4.57 -13.82 -16.79
C HIS A 147 -4.13 -15.25 -16.44
N HIS A 148 -3.10 -15.35 -15.62
CA HIS A 148 -2.70 -16.62 -15.01
C HIS A 148 -3.10 -16.62 -13.53
N GLN A 149 -4.01 -17.53 -13.18
CA GLN A 149 -4.35 -17.78 -11.78
C GLN A 149 -3.09 -18.21 -10.99
N THR A 150 -3.05 -17.82 -9.72
CA THR A 150 -1.97 -18.19 -8.81
C THR A 150 -1.83 -19.71 -8.75
N ARG A 151 -0.62 -20.23 -8.91
CA ARG A 151 -0.40 -21.67 -8.84
C ARG A 151 -0.62 -22.17 -7.41
N LYS A 152 -1.22 -23.35 -7.26
CA LYS A 152 -1.41 -24.02 -5.96
C LYS A 152 -0.11 -24.09 -5.14
N VAL A 153 1.00 -24.43 -5.80
CA VAL A 153 2.34 -24.47 -5.19
C VAL A 153 2.78 -23.11 -4.62
N THR A 154 2.36 -21.99 -5.24
CA THR A 154 2.61 -20.64 -4.74
C THR A 154 1.80 -20.38 -3.47
N LEU A 155 0.52 -20.76 -3.44
CA LEU A 155 -0.33 -20.63 -2.24
C LEU A 155 0.20 -21.49 -1.09
N GLU A 156 0.58 -22.74 -1.35
CA GLU A 156 1.14 -23.67 -0.37
C GLU A 156 2.41 -23.13 0.31
N LYS A 157 3.29 -22.50 -0.47
CA LYS A 157 4.53 -21.89 0.07
C LYS A 157 4.26 -20.75 1.06
N ASN A 158 3.09 -20.13 1.00
CA ASN A 158 2.69 -19.03 1.87
C ASN A 158 1.94 -19.49 3.13
N LEU A 159 1.77 -20.80 3.35
CA LEU A 159 1.17 -21.34 4.57
C LEU A 159 2.19 -21.51 5.70
N LEU A 160 1.77 -21.20 6.93
CA LEU A 160 2.56 -21.42 8.15
C LEU A 160 2.56 -22.89 8.62
N PHE A 161 1.80 -23.78 7.98
CA PHE A 161 1.66 -25.18 8.35
C PHE A 161 1.60 -26.09 7.12
N LYS A 162 1.86 -27.37 7.35
CA LYS A 162 1.75 -28.45 6.37
C LYS A 162 0.80 -29.53 6.86
N VAL A 163 0.44 -30.45 5.97
CA VAL A 163 -0.28 -31.68 6.34
C VAL A 163 0.49 -32.41 7.44
N GLY A 164 -0.22 -32.82 8.49
CA GLY A 164 0.32 -33.49 9.67
C GLY A 164 0.65 -32.56 10.85
N ASP A 165 0.77 -31.25 10.63
CA ASP A 165 1.10 -30.29 11.69
C ASP A 165 -0.06 -30.08 12.66
N LYS A 166 0.26 -29.71 13.90
CA LYS A 166 -0.74 -29.33 14.90
C LYS A 166 -1.29 -27.94 14.58
N ILE A 167 -2.61 -27.84 14.51
CA ILE A 167 -3.32 -26.61 14.20
C ILE A 167 -3.60 -25.81 15.47
N THR A 168 -3.49 -24.49 15.35
CA THR A 168 -3.94 -23.54 16.36
C THR A 168 -4.80 -22.46 15.71
N ALA A 169 -5.73 -21.88 16.47
CA ALA A 169 -6.63 -20.84 16.00
C ALA A 169 -5.89 -19.60 15.48
N TYR A 170 -4.82 -19.20 16.18
CA TYR A 170 -3.98 -18.08 15.75
C TYR A 170 -3.27 -18.37 14.43
N MET A 171 -2.79 -19.60 14.23
CA MET A 171 -2.12 -19.97 12.99
C MET A 171 -3.07 -19.96 11.79
N LEU A 172 -4.33 -20.39 11.93
CA LEU A 172 -5.31 -20.28 10.85
C LEU A 172 -5.65 -18.82 10.55
N SER A 173 -5.95 -18.03 11.60
CA SER A 173 -6.28 -16.61 11.45
C SER A 173 -5.12 -15.80 10.86
N ASP A 174 -3.88 -16.07 11.24
CA ASP A 174 -2.72 -15.40 10.67
C ASP A 174 -2.49 -15.80 9.22
N ASN A 175 -2.75 -17.07 8.83
CA ASN A 175 -2.64 -17.48 7.43
C ASN A 175 -3.68 -16.79 6.54
N GLU A 176 -4.92 -16.61 7.00
CA GLU A 176 -5.91 -15.79 6.27
C GLU A 176 -5.34 -14.39 5.98
N ARG A 177 -4.83 -13.72 7.01
CA ARG A 177 -4.19 -12.40 6.88
C ARG A 177 -2.97 -12.43 5.96
N LEU A 178 -2.08 -13.41 6.09
CA LEU A 178 -0.87 -13.51 5.29
C LEU A 178 -1.21 -13.70 3.81
N LEU A 179 -2.16 -14.56 3.48
CA LEU A 179 -2.66 -14.73 2.11
C LEU A 179 -3.28 -13.43 1.60
N ARG A 180 -4.12 -12.76 2.39
CA ARG A 180 -4.67 -11.43 2.04
C ARG A 180 -3.63 -10.32 1.95
N SER A 181 -2.46 -10.47 2.55
CA SER A 181 -1.39 -9.48 2.44
C SER A 181 -0.61 -9.58 1.12
N LEU A 182 -0.77 -10.67 0.38
CA LEU A 182 -0.12 -10.87 -0.92
C LEU A 182 -0.67 -9.89 -1.96
N PRO A 183 0.20 -9.27 -2.79
CA PRO A 183 -0.22 -8.21 -3.71
C PRO A 183 -1.12 -8.71 -4.86
N TYR A 184 -1.21 -10.03 -5.05
CA TYR A 184 -1.98 -10.69 -6.09
C TYR A 184 -3.23 -11.42 -5.58
N ILE A 185 -3.50 -11.36 -4.28
CA ILE A 185 -4.71 -11.92 -3.67
C ILE A 185 -5.63 -10.77 -3.26
N GLU A 186 -6.87 -10.80 -3.76
CA GLU A 186 -7.95 -9.89 -3.36
C GLU A 186 -8.46 -10.28 -1.98
N ASP A 187 -8.81 -11.55 -1.79
CA ASP A 187 -9.37 -12.04 -0.54
C ASP A 187 -9.03 -13.52 -0.31
N ALA A 188 -9.02 -13.94 0.96
CA ALA A 188 -8.75 -15.30 1.37
C ALA A 188 -9.55 -15.68 2.62
N ARG A 189 -10.05 -16.91 2.65
CA ARG A 189 -10.76 -17.51 3.78
C ARG A 189 -10.29 -18.93 4.01
N ILE A 190 -10.26 -19.34 5.27
CA ILE A 190 -9.97 -20.70 5.66
C ILE A 190 -11.18 -21.31 6.34
N PHE A 191 -11.73 -22.33 5.70
CA PHE A 191 -12.74 -23.21 6.28
C PHE A 191 -12.05 -24.45 6.84
N ALA A 192 -12.48 -24.87 8.01
CA ALA A 192 -11.92 -26.02 8.70
C ALA A 192 -13.06 -26.87 9.25
N ASP A 193 -12.99 -28.17 9.00
CA ASP A 193 -13.97 -29.16 9.42
C ASP A 193 -13.29 -30.37 10.04
N ILE A 194 -13.92 -30.96 11.05
CA ILE A 194 -13.40 -32.18 11.69
C ILE A 194 -13.47 -33.32 10.67
N CYS A 195 -12.40 -34.10 10.55
CA CYS A 195 -12.39 -35.26 9.66
C CYS A 195 -13.39 -36.31 10.19
N PRO A 196 -14.38 -36.76 9.39
CA PRO A 196 -15.34 -37.77 9.83
C PRO A 196 -14.68 -39.09 10.27
N ALA A 197 -13.52 -39.42 9.67
CA ALA A 197 -12.79 -40.65 9.95
C ALA A 197 -11.90 -40.56 11.21
N ASP A 198 -11.53 -39.35 11.67
CA ASP A 198 -10.67 -39.17 12.83
C ASP A 198 -10.91 -37.79 13.46
N THR A 199 -11.52 -37.77 14.65
CA THR A 199 -11.88 -36.53 15.33
C THR A 199 -10.67 -35.71 15.79
N ASN A 200 -9.46 -36.29 15.82
CA ASN A 200 -8.21 -35.59 16.09
C ASN A 200 -7.60 -34.92 14.85
N LYS A 201 -8.21 -35.11 13.67
CA LYS A 201 -7.79 -34.53 12.41
C LYS A 201 -8.79 -33.50 11.89
N VAL A 202 -8.29 -32.54 11.11
CA VAL A 202 -9.06 -31.44 10.52
C VAL A 202 -8.77 -31.37 9.03
N ASN A 203 -9.82 -31.35 8.23
CA ASN A 203 -9.75 -31.02 6.81
C ASN A 203 -9.82 -29.49 6.67
N ILE A 204 -8.91 -28.93 5.88
CA ILE A 204 -8.78 -27.48 5.71
C ILE A 204 -9.04 -27.15 4.24
N THR A 205 -9.97 -26.24 3.99
CA THR A 205 -10.27 -25.71 2.67
C THR A 205 -9.91 -24.23 2.66
N ILE A 206 -8.98 -23.86 1.79
CA ILE A 206 -8.51 -22.49 1.61
C ILE A 206 -9.16 -21.97 0.34
N VAL A 207 -10.00 -20.96 0.49
CA VAL A 207 -10.66 -20.29 -0.62
C VAL A 207 -9.94 -18.97 -0.87
N THR A 208 -9.47 -18.75 -2.09
CA THR A 208 -8.78 -17.52 -2.49
C THR A 208 -9.42 -16.91 -3.71
N ARG A 209 -9.35 -15.58 -3.80
CA ARG A 209 -9.67 -14.83 -5.00
C ARG A 209 -8.48 -13.97 -5.38
N ASP A 210 -8.06 -14.09 -6.63
CA ASP A 210 -6.92 -13.35 -7.16
C ASP A 210 -7.36 -11.95 -7.65
N VAL A 211 -6.40 -11.05 -7.80
CA VAL A 211 -6.58 -9.82 -8.61
C VAL A 211 -5.97 -10.01 -9.99
N TYR A 212 -6.48 -9.27 -10.98
CA TYR A 212 -5.86 -9.18 -12.29
C TYR A 212 -4.48 -8.53 -12.17
N SER A 213 -3.41 -9.32 -12.33
CA SER A 213 -2.06 -8.95 -11.89
C SER A 213 -1.28 -8.04 -12.83
N ILE A 214 -1.65 -7.99 -14.11
CA ILE A 214 -1.01 -7.16 -15.13
C ILE A 214 -1.62 -5.76 -15.08
N GLY A 215 -0.77 -4.74 -15.06
CA GLY A 215 -1.21 -3.36 -15.07
C GLY A 215 -0.20 -2.36 -15.60
N PHE A 216 -0.66 -1.15 -15.83
CA PHE A 216 0.16 0.01 -16.15
C PHE A 216 -0.17 1.18 -15.23
N SER A 217 0.75 2.13 -15.11
CA SER A 217 0.59 3.39 -14.40
C SER A 217 1.27 4.49 -15.19
N ALA A 218 0.73 5.70 -15.16
CA ALA A 218 1.35 6.87 -15.77
C ALA A 218 1.24 8.05 -14.81
N ALA A 219 2.32 8.81 -14.65
CA ALA A 219 2.27 10.11 -14.01
C ALA A 219 2.79 11.16 -14.99
N VAL A 220 1.99 12.20 -15.20
CA VAL A 220 2.26 13.26 -16.17
C VAL A 220 2.18 14.59 -15.44
N ASN A 221 3.33 15.21 -15.20
CA ASN A 221 3.40 16.57 -14.68
C ASN A 221 3.21 17.59 -15.82
N SER A 222 3.84 17.31 -16.98
CA SER A 222 3.66 18.05 -18.22
C SER A 222 3.99 17.17 -19.43
N LEU A 223 3.72 17.64 -20.64
CA LEU A 223 4.18 16.95 -21.86
C LEU A 223 5.73 16.83 -21.95
N LYS A 224 6.45 17.58 -21.10
CA LYS A 224 7.92 17.58 -21.01
C LYS A 224 8.45 16.82 -19.80
N ASP A 225 7.59 16.28 -18.93
CA ASP A 225 7.95 15.57 -17.70
C ASP A 225 6.86 14.53 -17.38
N PHE A 226 7.14 13.28 -17.71
CA PHE A 226 6.24 12.16 -17.44
C PHE A 226 7.00 10.85 -17.26
N HIS A 227 6.35 9.88 -16.61
CA HIS A 227 6.82 8.50 -16.60
C HIS A 227 5.66 7.52 -16.76
N PHE A 228 5.99 6.38 -17.34
CA PHE A 228 5.06 5.28 -17.60
C PHE A 228 5.65 3.99 -17.05
N THR A 229 4.85 3.23 -16.31
CA THR A 229 5.23 1.96 -15.70
C THR A 229 4.33 0.86 -16.22
N LEU A 230 4.91 -0.25 -16.66
CA LEU A 230 4.22 -1.51 -16.94
C LEU A 230 4.67 -2.53 -15.90
N PHE A 231 3.73 -3.30 -15.34
CA PHE A 231 4.05 -4.28 -14.33
C PHE A 231 3.11 -5.49 -14.35
N ASP A 232 3.60 -6.62 -13.83
CA ASP A 232 2.82 -7.81 -13.50
C ASP A 232 3.16 -8.21 -12.06
N ARG A 233 2.18 -8.22 -11.15
CA ARG A 233 2.40 -8.57 -9.74
C ARG A 233 2.32 -10.08 -9.44
N ASN A 234 1.99 -10.91 -10.42
CA ASN A 234 1.87 -12.37 -10.26
C ASN A 234 2.32 -13.10 -11.52
N PHE A 235 3.53 -12.79 -11.99
CA PHE A 235 4.01 -13.30 -13.27
C PHE A 235 3.85 -14.82 -13.38
N LEU A 236 3.05 -15.27 -14.35
CA LEU A 236 2.71 -16.67 -14.62
C LEU A 236 2.13 -17.45 -13.42
N GLY A 237 1.53 -16.76 -12.44
CA GLY A 237 0.98 -17.35 -11.21
C GLY A 237 2.05 -17.75 -10.17
N LEU A 238 3.30 -17.30 -10.32
CA LEU A 238 4.44 -17.70 -9.48
C LEU A 238 4.61 -16.84 -8.21
N GLY A 239 3.81 -15.78 -8.06
CA GLY A 239 3.93 -14.79 -6.99
C GLY A 239 5.12 -13.84 -7.16
N TRP A 240 5.64 -13.71 -8.40
CA TRP A 240 6.70 -12.75 -8.74
C TRP A 240 6.10 -11.46 -9.25
N THR A 241 6.71 -10.34 -8.84
CA THR A 241 6.43 -9.03 -9.40
C THR A 241 7.55 -8.62 -10.36
N LEU A 242 7.16 -8.25 -11.58
CA LEU A 242 8.04 -7.67 -12.60
C LEU A 242 7.52 -6.27 -12.93
N GLN A 243 8.40 -5.29 -12.98
CA GLN A 243 8.05 -3.90 -13.27
C GLN A 243 9.11 -3.27 -14.17
N GLY A 244 8.67 -2.55 -15.19
CA GLY A 244 9.49 -1.70 -16.03
C GLY A 244 8.92 -0.28 -16.06
N THR A 245 9.73 0.72 -15.73
CA THR A 245 9.35 2.14 -15.79
C THR A 245 10.21 2.87 -16.81
N TYR A 246 9.57 3.67 -17.65
CA TYR A 246 10.22 4.61 -18.56
C TYR A 246 9.99 6.03 -18.06
N PHE A 247 11.05 6.83 -18.02
CA PHE A 247 11.02 8.24 -17.61
C PHE A 247 11.39 9.13 -18.79
N TYR A 248 10.70 10.26 -18.92
CA TYR A 248 11.05 11.33 -19.84
C TYR A 248 10.99 12.69 -19.14
N ASN A 249 12.09 13.43 -19.18
CA ASN A 249 12.17 14.80 -18.70
C ASN A 249 13.07 15.64 -19.61
N ASN A 250 12.49 16.64 -20.29
CA ASN A 250 13.21 17.44 -21.26
C ASN A 250 14.23 18.42 -20.63
N CYS A 251 14.12 18.70 -19.33
CA CYS A 251 15.03 19.57 -18.59
C CYS A 251 16.24 18.81 -18.03
N MET A 252 16.24 17.48 -18.09
CA MET A 252 17.33 16.63 -17.61
C MET A 252 18.18 16.14 -18.79
N ASP A 253 19.45 15.84 -18.51
CA ASP A 253 20.35 15.16 -19.45
C ASP A 253 20.97 13.95 -18.74
N PRO A 254 20.81 12.70 -19.25
CA PRO A 254 19.93 12.29 -20.35
C PRO A 254 18.44 12.54 -20.06
N LYS A 255 17.70 12.92 -21.11
CA LYS A 255 16.24 13.17 -21.04
C LYS A 255 15.42 11.93 -20.75
N HIS A 256 15.97 10.76 -21.07
CA HIS A 256 15.30 9.47 -20.99
C HIS A 256 15.90 8.65 -19.85
N GLY A 257 15.04 7.93 -19.14
CA GLY A 257 15.47 6.99 -18.11
C GLY A 257 14.68 5.69 -18.15
N LEU A 258 15.25 4.66 -17.55
CA LEU A 258 14.67 3.33 -17.43
C LEU A 258 14.85 2.82 -16.02
N GLU A 259 13.87 2.08 -15.53
CA GLU A 259 13.94 1.31 -14.30
C GLU A 259 13.37 -0.08 -14.53
N PHE A 260 14.03 -1.07 -13.95
CA PHE A 260 13.56 -2.44 -13.88
C PHE A 260 13.55 -2.87 -12.42
N GLU A 261 12.43 -3.46 -11.97
CA GLU A 261 12.28 -4.06 -10.65
C GLU A 261 11.78 -5.50 -10.77
N TYR A 262 12.44 -6.41 -10.06
CA TYR A 262 12.00 -7.78 -9.82
C TYR A 262 11.86 -8.00 -8.32
N ARG A 263 10.73 -8.56 -7.90
CA ARG A 263 10.44 -8.87 -6.50
C ARG A 263 9.79 -10.23 -6.35
N ASN A 264 10.20 -10.98 -5.33
CA ASN A 264 9.57 -12.23 -4.92
C ASN A 264 9.35 -12.19 -3.41
N GLU A 265 8.09 -12.19 -2.98
CA GLU A 265 7.73 -12.03 -1.56
C GLU A 265 8.06 -13.25 -0.69
N ASN A 266 8.28 -14.41 -1.30
CA ASN A 266 8.48 -15.64 -0.55
C ASN A 266 9.35 -16.64 -1.31
N ILE A 267 10.67 -16.42 -1.28
CA ILE A 267 11.62 -17.31 -1.93
C ILE A 267 11.52 -18.70 -1.30
N LYS A 268 11.08 -19.69 -2.10
CA LYS A 268 11.00 -21.11 -1.72
C LYS A 268 10.19 -21.42 -0.44
N GLY A 269 9.25 -20.55 -0.04
CA GLY A 269 8.44 -20.77 1.18
C GLY A 269 9.16 -20.41 2.49
N THR A 270 10.22 -19.61 2.42
CA THR A 270 11.01 -19.18 3.59
C THR A 270 10.52 -17.87 4.23
N PHE A 271 9.57 -17.19 3.59
CA PHE A 271 9.14 -15.83 3.88
C PHE A 271 10.27 -14.79 3.80
N ILE A 272 11.31 -15.10 3.01
CA ILE A 272 12.33 -14.13 2.61
C ILE A 272 11.84 -13.45 1.33
N THR A 273 11.65 -12.14 1.40
CA THR A 273 11.43 -11.28 0.23
C THR A 273 12.77 -11.01 -0.44
N GLY A 274 12.86 -11.25 -1.75
CA GLY A 274 13.98 -10.80 -2.59
C GLY A 274 13.56 -9.64 -3.47
N LEU A 275 14.40 -8.63 -3.57
CA LEU A 275 14.22 -7.44 -4.40
C LEU A 275 15.50 -7.19 -5.21
N PHE A 276 15.34 -7.03 -6.51
CA PHE A 276 16.35 -6.52 -7.42
C PHE A 276 15.78 -5.28 -8.10
N ARG A 277 16.50 -4.16 -8.06
CA ARG A 277 16.13 -2.94 -8.76
C ARG A 277 17.35 -2.36 -9.47
N TYR A 278 17.17 -2.02 -10.74
CA TYR A 278 18.12 -1.23 -11.49
C TYR A 278 17.40 0.00 -12.04
N ARG A 279 17.94 1.19 -11.80
CA ARG A 279 17.38 2.45 -12.27
C ARG A 279 18.46 3.32 -12.87
N LYS A 280 18.19 3.88 -14.04
CA LYS A 280 19.01 4.91 -14.68
C LYS A 280 18.11 6.04 -15.13
N TYR A 281 18.23 7.21 -14.50
CA TYR A 281 17.38 8.36 -14.79
C TYR A 281 18.13 9.67 -14.53
N ALA A 282 18.11 10.57 -15.52
CA ALA A 282 18.94 11.77 -15.52
C ALA A 282 20.42 11.38 -15.26
N GLU A 283 21.15 12.16 -14.47
CA GLU A 283 22.54 11.88 -14.12
C GLU A 283 22.69 10.87 -12.96
N SER A 284 21.67 10.05 -12.66
CA SER A 284 21.68 9.07 -11.56
C SER A 284 21.48 7.64 -12.05
N GLU A 285 22.32 6.73 -11.58
CA GLU A 285 22.28 5.30 -11.83
C GLU A 285 22.38 4.54 -10.50
N GLN A 286 21.37 3.70 -10.22
CA GLN A 286 21.18 3.02 -8.95
C GLN A 286 20.95 1.52 -9.17
N SER A 287 21.68 0.69 -8.43
CA SER A 287 21.50 -0.77 -8.40
C SER A 287 21.27 -1.21 -6.96
N LEU A 288 20.19 -1.93 -6.71
CA LEU A 288 19.82 -2.44 -5.38
C LEU A 288 19.54 -3.94 -5.44
N VAL A 289 20.16 -4.68 -4.52
CA VAL A 289 19.82 -6.06 -4.19
C VAL A 289 19.47 -6.13 -2.72
N GLU A 290 18.30 -6.65 -2.39
CA GLU A 290 17.85 -6.82 -1.00
C GLU A 290 17.22 -8.21 -0.81
N PHE A 291 17.57 -8.85 0.31
CA PHE A 291 16.89 -10.01 0.84
C PHE A 291 16.46 -9.71 2.26
N ASN A 292 15.17 -9.81 2.55
CA ASN A 292 14.65 -9.40 3.84
C ASN A 292 13.55 -10.34 4.35
N ARG A 293 13.62 -10.70 5.63
CA ARG A 293 12.62 -11.51 6.33
C ARG A 293 12.14 -10.77 7.57
N ASN A 294 10.91 -10.29 7.50
CA ASN A 294 10.25 -9.59 8.60
C ASN A 294 9.66 -10.56 9.64
N PHE A 295 9.37 -10.06 10.84
CA PHE A 295 8.61 -10.80 11.84
C PHE A 295 7.12 -10.80 11.49
N MET A 296 6.72 -11.71 10.61
CA MET A 296 5.36 -11.75 10.06
C MET A 296 4.29 -12.08 11.10
N THR A 297 4.64 -12.91 12.10
CA THR A 297 3.76 -13.33 13.19
C THR A 297 4.50 -13.35 14.53
N PRO A 298 3.77 -13.24 15.66
CA PRO A 298 4.26 -13.54 17.02
C PRO A 298 5.03 -14.86 17.17
N GLU A 299 4.76 -15.87 16.34
CA GLU A 299 5.39 -17.18 16.35
C GLU A 299 6.69 -17.23 15.52
N THR A 300 6.93 -16.22 14.68
CA THR A 300 8.17 -16.10 13.88
C THR A 300 9.36 -15.91 14.82
N LYS A 301 10.34 -16.84 14.75
CA LYS A 301 11.48 -16.84 15.69
C LYS A 301 12.63 -15.93 15.27
N TYR A 302 12.89 -15.85 13.96
CA TYR A 302 14.05 -15.14 13.41
C TYR A 302 13.58 -14.19 12.31
N GLY A 303 14.14 -13.00 12.33
CA GLY A 303 14.05 -12.00 11.28
C GLY A 303 15.46 -11.54 10.92
N GLY A 304 15.62 -11.04 9.72
CA GLY A 304 16.91 -10.54 9.27
C GLY A 304 16.89 -10.16 7.81
N GLY A 305 17.89 -9.40 7.39
CA GLY A 305 18.01 -8.99 6.02
C GLY A 305 19.39 -8.45 5.69
N ILE A 306 19.68 -8.49 4.40
CA ILE A 306 20.87 -7.94 3.78
C ILE A 306 20.44 -7.10 2.59
N ALA A 307 20.97 -5.89 2.48
CA ALA A 307 20.80 -5.04 1.31
C ALA A 307 22.15 -4.46 0.89
N ALA A 308 22.35 -4.35 -0.42
CA ALA A 308 23.47 -3.67 -1.02
C ALA A 308 22.95 -2.75 -2.12
N GLU A 309 23.32 -1.48 -2.05
CA GLU A 309 22.92 -0.44 -2.99
C GLU A 309 24.15 0.31 -3.50
N MET A 310 24.26 0.44 -4.81
CA MET A 310 25.29 1.23 -5.46
C MET A 310 24.63 2.35 -6.24
N THR A 311 25.01 3.59 -5.93
CA THR A 311 24.41 4.78 -6.52
C THR A 311 25.51 5.67 -7.09
N HIS A 312 25.48 5.85 -8.40
CA HIS A 312 26.27 6.83 -9.12
C HIS A 312 25.38 8.03 -9.42
N SER A 313 25.81 9.22 -9.05
CA SER A 313 25.07 10.44 -9.34
C SER A 313 26.00 11.61 -9.59
N ARG A 314 25.46 12.69 -10.15
CA ARG A 314 26.12 13.99 -10.18
C ARG A 314 25.38 14.92 -9.22
N VAL A 315 26.15 15.57 -8.36
CA VAL A 315 25.63 16.36 -7.24
C VAL A 315 26.16 17.79 -7.34
N SER A 316 25.29 18.75 -7.02
CA SER A 316 25.66 20.15 -6.90
C SER A 316 26.28 20.40 -5.53
N VAL A 317 27.48 20.95 -5.51
CA VAL A 317 28.28 21.20 -4.31
C VAL A 317 28.69 22.66 -4.30
N PHE A 318 28.52 23.31 -3.15
CA PHE A 318 29.06 24.65 -2.94
C PHE A 318 30.54 24.55 -2.59
N SER A 319 31.39 25.25 -3.34
CA SER A 319 32.83 25.32 -3.11
C SER A 319 33.29 26.75 -3.38
N ALA A 320 33.75 27.45 -2.34
CA ALA A 320 34.25 28.84 -2.42
C ALA A 320 33.36 29.77 -3.26
N ASP A 321 32.10 29.94 -2.83
CA ASP A 321 31.07 30.77 -3.49
C ASP A 321 30.68 30.39 -4.92
N THR A 322 31.13 29.24 -5.43
CA THR A 322 30.71 28.69 -6.73
C THR A 322 29.99 27.35 -6.56
N LEU A 323 28.92 27.16 -7.34
CA LEU A 323 28.21 25.89 -7.44
C LEU A 323 28.90 25.02 -8.49
N LYS A 324 29.45 23.88 -8.07
CA LYS A 324 30.11 22.91 -8.95
C LYS A 324 29.32 21.62 -9.00
N ILE A 325 29.18 21.04 -10.19
CA ILE A 325 28.56 19.73 -10.37
C ILE A 325 29.66 18.68 -10.42
N MET A 326 29.67 17.76 -9.45
CA MET A 326 30.71 16.75 -9.29
C MET A 326 30.10 15.35 -9.25
N PRO A 327 30.81 14.31 -9.76
CA PRO A 327 30.36 12.94 -9.61
C PRO A 327 30.48 12.47 -8.16
N ALA A 328 29.49 11.72 -7.70
CA ALA A 328 29.47 11.02 -6.42
C ALA A 328 29.02 9.57 -6.65
N THR A 329 29.76 8.62 -6.09
CA THR A 329 29.46 7.19 -6.14
C THR A 329 29.45 6.64 -4.73
N SER A 330 28.29 6.21 -4.26
CA SER A 330 28.12 5.58 -2.94
C SER A 330 27.88 4.07 -3.07
N ASN A 331 28.38 3.34 -2.08
CA ASN A 331 28.12 1.93 -1.83
C ASN A 331 27.56 1.79 -0.42
N ASP A 332 26.27 1.49 -0.35
CA ASP A 332 25.50 1.35 0.88
C ASP A 332 25.24 -0.14 1.14
N GLN A 333 25.55 -0.58 2.36
CA GLN A 333 25.37 -1.95 2.81
C GLN A 333 24.57 -1.94 4.13
N ASP A 334 23.51 -2.72 4.20
CA ASP A 334 22.65 -2.85 5.38
C ASP A 334 22.52 -4.32 5.75
N LEU A 335 22.96 -4.69 6.95
CA LEU A 335 22.83 -6.03 7.50
C LEU A 335 22.10 -5.95 8.84
N TRP A 336 21.03 -6.72 9.01
CA TRP A 336 20.35 -6.81 10.29
C TRP A 336 19.93 -8.25 10.60
N PHE A 337 19.88 -8.55 11.90
CA PHE A 337 19.43 -9.82 12.41
C PHE A 337 18.68 -9.62 13.70
N GLY A 338 17.62 -10.41 13.91
CA GLY A 338 16.87 -10.38 15.15
C GLY A 338 16.28 -11.73 15.52
N ARG A 339 16.06 -11.90 16.82
CA ARG A 339 15.39 -13.05 17.40
C ARG A 339 14.23 -12.60 18.27
N GLN A 340 13.09 -13.25 18.05
CA GLN A 340 11.85 -13.02 18.76
C GLN A 340 11.55 -14.20 19.70
N PHE A 341 11.25 -13.89 20.95
CA PHE A 341 10.92 -14.83 22.01
C PHE A 341 9.48 -14.59 22.46
N LEU A 342 8.64 -15.62 22.37
CA LEU A 342 7.25 -15.55 22.83
C LEU A 342 7.20 -15.63 24.36
N LEU A 343 6.74 -14.55 25.00
CA LEU A 343 6.61 -14.42 26.46
C LEU A 343 5.25 -14.98 26.92
N LYS A 344 5.29 -15.97 27.83
CA LYS A 344 4.14 -16.73 28.39
C LYS A 344 3.32 -17.52 27.36
N LYS A 345 3.20 -18.84 27.55
CA LYS A 345 2.39 -19.75 26.69
C LYS A 345 0.86 -19.52 26.76
N ASN A 346 0.36 -18.74 27.72
CA ASN A 346 -1.08 -18.47 27.87
C ASN A 346 -1.54 -17.30 26.98
N HIS A 347 -1.74 -17.57 25.68
CA HIS A 347 -2.54 -16.80 24.71
C HIS A 347 -2.31 -15.28 24.57
N ALA A 348 -1.34 -14.69 25.27
CA ALA A 348 -1.19 -13.24 25.36
C ALA A 348 -0.47 -12.61 24.16
N ARG A 349 0.06 -13.44 23.23
CA ARG A 349 0.84 -13.05 22.04
C ARG A 349 1.83 -11.91 22.32
N ARG A 350 2.52 -12.00 23.45
CA ARG A 350 3.54 -11.03 23.87
C ARG A 350 4.90 -11.54 23.46
N ASN A 351 5.75 -10.68 22.94
CA ASN A 351 7.06 -11.06 22.46
C ASN A 351 8.14 -10.13 23.01
N LEU A 352 9.30 -10.70 23.32
CA LEU A 352 10.55 -9.98 23.49
C LEU A 352 11.35 -10.15 22.21
N VAL A 353 11.78 -9.07 21.57
CA VAL A 353 12.61 -9.09 20.37
C VAL A 353 13.95 -8.47 20.69
N LEU A 354 15.02 -9.17 20.34
CA LEU A 354 16.38 -8.65 20.34
C LEU A 354 16.85 -8.56 18.90
N ALA A 355 17.34 -7.40 18.48
CA ALA A 355 17.85 -7.23 17.13
C ALA A 355 19.08 -6.33 17.08
N CYS A 356 19.95 -6.58 16.11
CA CYS A 356 21.10 -5.76 15.79
C CYS A 356 21.12 -5.41 14.30
N ARG A 357 21.75 -4.28 13.96
CA ARG A 357 21.91 -3.80 12.59
C ARG A 357 23.27 -3.12 12.43
N LEU A 358 23.88 -3.34 11.27
CA LEU A 358 25.08 -2.69 10.82
C LEU A 358 24.79 -2.04 9.46
N MET A 359 25.00 -0.74 9.37
CA MET A 359 24.84 0.02 8.12
C MET A 359 26.18 0.66 7.76
N ARG A 360 26.65 0.46 6.53
CA ARG A 360 27.89 1.05 6.04
C ARG A 360 27.60 1.84 4.78
N ARG A 361 28.08 3.08 4.72
CA ARG A 361 28.06 3.94 3.55
C ARG A 361 29.48 4.36 3.22
N GLU A 362 29.97 3.91 2.08
CA GLU A 362 31.28 4.27 1.56
C GLU A 362 31.13 5.00 0.23
N TYR A 363 32.07 5.90 -0.07
CA TYR A 363 32.08 6.68 -1.30
C TYR A 363 33.35 6.36 -2.11
N THR A 364 33.20 5.78 -3.29
CA THR A 364 34.35 5.52 -4.18
C THR A 364 34.78 6.79 -4.90
N PHE A 365 33.80 7.63 -5.26
CA PHE A 365 34.02 8.97 -5.80
C PHE A 365 33.13 9.94 -5.05
N ARG A 366 33.65 11.12 -4.72
CA ARG A 366 32.88 12.15 -4.02
C ARG A 366 33.55 13.53 -4.20
N PRO A 367 32.81 14.61 -3.94
CA PRO A 367 33.37 15.94 -3.77
C PRO A 367 34.39 15.97 -2.61
N PRO A 368 35.29 16.98 -2.56
CA PRO A 368 36.11 17.23 -1.38
C PRO A 368 35.26 17.38 -0.12
N VAL A 369 35.68 16.75 0.95
CA VAL A 369 35.00 16.76 2.26
C VAL A 369 35.96 17.23 3.34
N SER A 370 35.44 17.96 4.32
CA SER A 370 36.14 18.35 5.54
C SER A 370 35.17 18.20 6.72
N PRO A 371 35.59 18.39 7.98
CA PRO A 371 34.67 18.33 9.13
C PRO A 371 33.42 19.19 8.97
N ASP A 372 33.55 20.37 8.35
CA ASP A 372 32.47 21.36 8.22
C ASP A 372 31.91 21.46 6.79
N GLU A 373 32.50 20.76 5.82
CA GLU A 373 32.07 20.78 4.42
C GLU A 373 31.56 19.41 3.97
N ASN A 374 30.42 19.43 3.27
CA ASN A 374 29.94 18.28 2.49
C ASN A 374 29.68 17.01 3.33
N GLU A 375 29.17 17.16 4.56
CA GLU A 375 28.93 16.06 5.49
C GLU A 375 28.11 14.89 4.92
N ILE A 376 27.15 15.19 4.05
CA ILE A 376 26.34 14.16 3.38
C ILE A 376 27.19 13.15 2.58
N PHE A 377 28.42 13.51 2.21
CA PHE A 377 29.39 12.68 1.48
C PHE A 377 30.49 12.06 2.36
N HIS A 378 30.38 12.16 3.69
CA HIS A 378 31.29 11.50 4.61
C HIS A 378 31.05 9.99 4.64
N HIS A 379 32.11 9.21 4.80
CA HIS A 379 31.96 7.78 5.08
C HIS A 379 31.28 7.59 6.43
N SER A 380 30.42 6.57 6.53
CA SER A 380 29.84 6.22 7.83
C SER A 380 29.65 4.72 8.01
N LEU A 381 29.81 4.29 9.26
CA LEU A 381 29.45 2.98 9.75
C LEU A 381 28.55 3.18 10.97
N THR A 382 27.39 2.56 10.99
CA THR A 382 26.44 2.67 12.10
C THR A 382 26.13 1.28 12.63
N GLY A 383 26.42 1.04 13.91
CA GLY A 383 26.05 -0.18 14.62
C GLY A 383 24.95 0.11 15.63
N LEU A 384 23.81 -0.58 15.51
CA LEU A 384 22.64 -0.40 16.37
C LEU A 384 22.23 -1.74 17.00
N GLY A 385 21.77 -1.69 18.25
CA GLY A 385 21.08 -2.76 18.94
C GLY A 385 19.73 -2.28 19.46
N SER A 386 18.73 -3.16 19.48
CA SER A 386 17.41 -2.83 20.01
C SER A 386 16.81 -3.97 20.83
N LEU A 387 16.07 -3.58 21.86
CA LEU A 387 15.23 -4.43 22.71
C LEU A 387 13.78 -3.99 22.49
N MET A 388 12.90 -4.92 22.10
CA MET A 388 11.49 -4.62 21.87
C MET A 388 10.58 -5.53 22.70
N LEU A 389 9.54 -4.96 23.30
CA LEU A 389 8.42 -5.68 23.87
C LEU A 389 7.20 -5.39 23.01
N THR A 390 6.62 -6.43 22.43
CA THR A 390 5.50 -6.30 21.49
C THR A 390 4.33 -7.18 21.87
N ARG A 391 3.13 -6.76 21.44
CA ARG A 391 1.93 -7.59 21.41
C ARG A 391 1.12 -7.18 20.21
N THR A 392 0.78 -8.13 19.35
CA THR A 392 0.00 -7.83 18.13
C THR A 392 -1.15 -8.81 17.97
N ASN A 393 -2.32 -8.28 17.70
CA ASN A 393 -3.53 -8.99 17.29
C ASN A 393 -4.17 -8.24 16.10
N TYR A 394 -5.11 -8.88 15.43
CA TYR A 394 -5.79 -8.31 14.27
C TYR A 394 -7.29 -8.48 14.38
N PHE A 395 -8.03 -7.48 13.92
CA PHE A 395 -9.48 -7.52 13.69
C PHE A 395 -9.75 -7.37 12.20
N GLN A 396 -10.79 -8.04 11.72
CA GLN A 396 -11.21 -7.94 10.33
C GLN A 396 -12.28 -6.85 10.21
N SER A 397 -12.12 -5.97 9.24
CA SER A 397 -13.07 -4.91 8.91
C SER A 397 -13.08 -4.67 7.39
N ASN A 398 -13.86 -3.73 6.89
CA ASN A 398 -13.86 -3.29 5.50
C ASN A 398 -14.09 -1.77 5.42
N MET A 399 -13.93 -1.19 4.24
CA MET A 399 -14.22 0.24 3.99
C MET A 399 -13.41 1.19 4.87
N ILE A 400 -12.18 0.82 5.25
CA ILE A 400 -11.25 1.70 5.96
C ILE A 400 -10.32 2.36 4.93
N LEU A 401 -9.53 1.55 4.23
CA LEU A 401 -8.60 2.02 3.20
C LEU A 401 -9.01 1.55 1.80
N GLU A 402 -9.80 0.47 1.73
CA GLU A 402 -10.23 -0.20 0.50
C GLU A 402 -11.75 -0.27 0.38
N PHE A 403 -12.29 -0.41 -0.83
CA PHE A 403 -13.72 -0.16 -1.11
C PHE A 403 -14.57 -1.43 -0.99
N GLY A 404 -14.27 -2.28 0.00
CA GLY A 404 -15.02 -3.52 0.29
C GLY A 404 -14.18 -4.80 0.30
N ARG A 405 -12.86 -4.70 0.16
CA ARG A 405 -11.96 -5.80 0.50
C ARG A 405 -11.88 -5.97 2.02
N THR A 406 -11.63 -7.18 2.49
CA THR A 406 -11.40 -7.41 3.91
C THR A 406 -10.04 -6.88 4.32
N GLU A 407 -10.02 -6.06 5.34
CA GLU A 407 -8.85 -5.36 5.87
C GLU A 407 -8.53 -5.87 7.27
N ASP A 408 -7.26 -6.19 7.50
CA ASP A 408 -6.75 -6.64 8.79
C ASP A 408 -6.22 -5.44 9.59
N VAL A 409 -6.98 -5.02 10.60
CA VAL A 409 -6.68 -3.87 11.46
C VAL A 409 -5.83 -4.32 12.65
N PRO A 410 -4.57 -3.86 12.78
CA PRO A 410 -3.71 -4.25 13.88
C PRO A 410 -4.07 -3.53 15.18
N VAL A 411 -4.13 -4.30 16.28
CA VAL A 411 -4.24 -3.78 17.65
C VAL A 411 -3.15 -4.38 18.52
N GLY A 412 -2.63 -3.60 19.47
CA GLY A 412 -1.43 -4.02 20.15
C GLY A 412 -0.67 -2.92 20.87
N PHE A 413 0.56 -3.25 21.25
CA PHE A 413 1.53 -2.29 21.71
C PHE A 413 2.94 -2.68 21.28
N LEU A 414 3.80 -1.68 21.18
CA LEU A 414 5.23 -1.77 20.92
C LEU A 414 5.95 -0.85 21.91
N PHE A 415 6.93 -1.39 22.63
CA PHE A 415 7.90 -0.63 23.39
C PHE A 415 9.29 -1.02 22.88
N LYS A 416 10.04 -0.08 22.31
CA LYS A 416 11.34 -0.31 21.68
C LYS A 416 12.37 0.65 22.26
N ILE A 417 13.46 0.10 22.77
CA ILE A 417 14.67 0.84 23.12
C ILE A 417 15.73 0.51 22.07
N THR A 418 16.38 1.51 21.51
CA THR A 418 17.47 1.37 20.54
C THR A 418 18.69 2.14 21.04
N ALA A 419 19.86 1.55 20.95
CA ALA A 419 21.12 2.21 21.28
C ALA A 419 22.20 1.78 20.29
N GLY A 420 23.20 2.63 20.06
CA GLY A 420 24.27 2.29 19.15
C GLY A 420 25.31 3.37 19.01
N ARG A 421 26.18 3.20 18.01
CA ARG A 421 27.23 4.16 17.67
C ARG A 421 27.29 4.35 16.17
N LYS A 422 27.43 5.61 15.76
CA LYS A 422 27.70 6.04 14.40
C LYS A 422 29.15 6.50 14.35
N TRP A 423 29.96 5.77 13.62
CA TRP A 423 31.31 6.18 13.25
C TRP A 423 31.22 6.93 11.93
N MET A 424 31.60 8.20 11.91
CA MET A 424 31.79 8.95 10.67
C MET A 424 33.27 9.32 10.52
N GLU A 425 33.61 9.80 9.33
CA GLU A 425 34.98 10.10 8.93
C GLU A 425 35.67 11.15 9.80
N PHE A 426 34.94 12.20 10.21
CA PHE A 426 35.49 13.29 11.04
C PHE A 426 34.90 13.33 12.44
N GLU A 427 33.64 12.90 12.61
CA GLU A 427 32.94 12.98 13.88
C GLU A 427 32.18 11.68 14.15
N SER A 428 32.42 11.07 15.31
CA SER A 428 31.68 9.91 15.77
C SER A 428 30.70 10.30 16.87
N GLY A 429 29.64 9.51 17.03
CA GLY A 429 28.62 9.78 18.02
C GLY A 429 27.86 8.55 18.49
N TYR A 430 27.32 8.62 19.69
CA TYR A 430 26.43 7.62 20.25
C TYR A 430 24.99 7.95 19.92
N TYR A 431 24.17 6.93 19.68
CA TYR A 431 22.74 7.08 19.44
C TYR A 431 21.96 6.40 20.56
N SER A 432 20.91 7.07 21.04
CA SER A 432 19.88 6.48 21.89
C SER A 432 18.50 6.82 21.35
N GLY A 433 17.57 5.88 21.46
CA GLY A 433 16.21 6.04 20.98
C GLY A 433 15.20 5.23 21.75
N LEU A 434 14.00 5.78 21.89
CA LEU A 434 12.84 5.18 22.54
C LEU A 434 11.65 5.34 21.60
N SER A 435 10.94 4.24 21.30
CA SER A 435 9.65 4.29 20.60
C SER A 435 8.59 3.55 21.42
N VAL A 436 7.45 4.19 21.62
CA VAL A 436 6.27 3.60 22.26
C VAL A 436 5.10 3.75 21.30
N ALA A 437 4.43 2.66 20.95
CA ALA A 437 3.24 2.69 20.12
C ALA A 437 2.16 1.77 20.68
N GLY A 438 0.90 2.07 20.38
CA GLY A 438 -0.23 1.23 20.75
C GLY A 438 -1.46 1.54 19.93
N ALA A 439 -2.33 0.53 19.83
CA ALA A 439 -3.61 0.67 19.17
C ALA A 439 -4.69 -0.18 19.85
N HIS A 440 -5.90 0.37 19.87
CA HIS A 440 -7.07 -0.28 20.43
C HIS A 440 -8.34 0.09 19.65
N ILE A 441 -9.31 -0.83 19.65
CA ILE A 441 -10.64 -0.63 19.09
C ILE A 441 -11.61 -0.51 20.25
N PHE A 442 -12.36 0.58 20.29
CA PHE A 442 -13.50 0.76 21.19
C PHE A 442 -14.78 0.66 20.38
N THR A 443 -15.69 -0.23 20.76
CA THR A 443 -16.89 -0.54 19.97
C THR A 443 -17.72 0.67 19.55
N ASN A 444 -17.84 1.70 20.40
CA ASN A 444 -18.74 2.82 20.15
C ASN A 444 -18.07 4.04 19.50
N ILE A 445 -16.76 4.19 19.67
CA ILE A 445 -16.04 5.37 19.20
C ILE A 445 -15.05 5.04 18.09
N GLY A 446 -14.66 3.78 17.91
CA GLY A 446 -13.85 3.30 16.78
C GLY A 446 -12.41 2.97 17.16
N TYR A 447 -11.52 3.07 16.18
CA TYR A 447 -10.11 2.72 16.32
C TYR A 447 -9.28 3.92 16.76
N PHE A 448 -8.36 3.69 17.69
CA PHE A 448 -7.33 4.66 18.09
C PHE A 448 -5.97 4.01 18.02
N SER A 449 -5.01 4.71 17.42
CA SER A 449 -3.60 4.36 17.48
C SER A 449 -2.74 5.58 17.79
N GLY A 450 -1.68 5.36 18.56
CA GLY A 450 -0.70 6.39 18.86
C GLY A 450 0.71 5.83 18.85
N LYS A 451 1.68 6.66 18.48
CA LYS A 451 3.10 6.38 18.49
C LYS A 451 3.86 7.62 18.94
N ALA A 452 4.72 7.47 19.93
CA ALA A 452 5.62 8.51 20.42
C ALA A 452 7.05 8.00 20.31
N GLU A 453 7.94 8.82 19.75
CA GLU A 453 9.34 8.47 19.55
C GLU A 453 10.24 9.60 20.03
N TYR A 454 11.34 9.23 20.67
CA TYR A 454 12.43 10.10 21.06
C TYR A 454 13.73 9.52 20.53
N GLY A 455 14.53 10.32 19.84
CA GLY A 455 15.85 9.94 19.35
C GLY A 455 16.86 11.02 19.68
N SER A 456 18.07 10.63 20.06
CA SER A 456 19.17 11.56 20.33
C SER A 456 20.48 11.01 19.78
N LEU A 457 21.20 11.85 19.05
CA LEU A 457 22.58 11.63 18.63
C LEU A 457 23.49 12.51 19.49
N TYR A 458 24.51 11.91 20.10
CA TYR A 458 25.48 12.58 20.97
C TYR A 458 26.85 12.46 20.30
N ASN A 459 27.36 13.55 19.77
CA ASN A 459 28.65 13.53 19.11
C ASN A 459 29.79 13.71 20.10
N ASP A 460 30.97 13.18 19.75
CA ASP A 460 32.17 13.24 20.60
C ASP A 460 32.64 14.69 20.87
N THR A 461 32.22 15.66 20.05
CA THR A 461 32.44 17.11 20.23
C THR A 461 31.48 17.76 21.23
N LYS A 462 30.61 16.99 21.90
CA LYS A 462 29.56 17.40 22.86
C LYS A 462 28.34 18.09 22.24
N ASN A 463 28.24 18.18 20.92
CA ASN A 463 26.98 18.56 20.28
C ASN A 463 25.97 17.43 20.39
N LYS A 464 24.72 17.78 20.67
CA LYS A 464 23.62 16.83 20.82
C LYS A 464 22.50 17.26 19.89
N GLU A 465 22.00 16.34 19.08
CA GLU A 465 20.79 16.56 18.30
C GLU A 465 19.71 15.62 18.80
N SER A 466 18.54 16.17 19.13
CA SER A 466 17.41 15.37 19.61
C SER A 466 16.15 15.62 18.80
N ILE A 467 15.32 14.60 18.72
CA ILE A 467 14.04 14.65 18.04
C ILE A 467 12.97 13.97 18.87
N ILE A 468 11.81 14.60 18.93
CA ILE A 468 10.57 14.01 19.46
C ILE A 468 9.56 13.97 18.33
N LYS A 469 8.96 12.80 18.10
CA LYS A 469 7.86 12.60 17.17
C LYS A 469 6.65 12.04 17.91
N THR A 470 5.46 12.45 17.50
CA THR A 470 4.20 11.87 17.95
C THR A 470 3.26 11.76 16.77
N HIS A 471 2.74 10.56 16.56
CA HIS A 471 1.74 10.25 15.54
C HIS A 471 0.49 9.71 16.24
N LEU A 472 -0.67 10.31 15.98
CA LEU A 472 -1.96 9.86 16.47
C LEU A 472 -2.88 9.65 15.27
N MET A 473 -3.64 8.56 15.28
CA MET A 473 -4.65 8.28 14.28
C MET A 473 -5.91 7.73 14.94
N HIS A 474 -7.04 8.19 14.42
CA HIS A 474 -8.37 7.77 14.84
C HIS A 474 -9.26 7.57 13.62
N PHE A 475 -10.09 6.54 13.64
CA PHE A 475 -11.24 6.46 12.73
C PHE A 475 -12.48 5.90 13.42
N THR A 476 -13.64 6.42 13.04
CA THR A 476 -14.93 6.03 13.61
C THR A 476 -15.37 4.65 13.14
N PRO A 477 -16.31 3.99 13.84
CA PRO A 477 -17.05 2.88 13.27
C PRO A 477 -17.74 3.32 11.96
N LEU A 478 -18.10 2.36 11.12
CA LEU A 478 -18.81 2.60 9.88
C LEU A 478 -20.24 3.06 10.19
N ILE A 479 -20.57 4.29 9.77
CA ILE A 479 -21.90 4.87 9.98
C ILE A 479 -22.73 4.57 8.74
N HIS A 480 -23.86 3.89 8.93
CA HIS A 480 -24.79 3.56 7.85
C HIS A 480 -25.86 4.65 7.71
N LEU A 481 -25.99 5.22 6.50
CA LEU A 481 -26.99 6.22 6.14
C LEU A 481 -27.69 5.78 4.84
N GLY A 482 -28.71 4.93 4.97
CA GLY A 482 -29.26 4.21 3.82
C GLY A 482 -28.19 3.33 3.19
N ASP A 483 -28.04 3.40 1.86
CA ASP A 483 -27.01 2.67 1.11
C ASP A 483 -25.61 3.33 1.18
N TYR A 484 -25.54 4.55 1.72
CA TYR A 484 -24.27 5.25 1.89
C TYR A 484 -23.64 4.88 3.22
N LYS A 485 -22.31 4.72 3.21
CA LYS A 485 -21.53 4.41 4.39
C LYS A 485 -20.51 5.50 4.63
N ILE A 486 -20.42 6.00 5.86
CA ILE A 486 -19.60 7.16 6.20
C ILE A 486 -18.60 6.78 7.28
N ARG A 487 -17.36 7.22 7.10
CA ARG A 487 -16.30 7.08 8.11
C ARG A 487 -15.50 8.37 8.24
N ASN A 488 -15.22 8.77 9.47
CA ASN A 488 -14.37 9.92 9.76
C ASN A 488 -12.98 9.44 10.17
N PHE A 489 -11.95 10.12 9.68
CA PHE A 489 -10.55 9.88 9.97
C PHE A 489 -9.93 11.15 10.53
N ILE A 490 -9.19 11.02 11.61
CA ILE A 490 -8.39 12.10 12.20
C ILE A 490 -6.96 11.59 12.32
N ARG A 491 -6.00 12.36 11.82
CA ARG A 491 -4.57 12.13 12.00
C ARG A 491 -3.93 13.37 12.59
N SER A 492 -2.98 13.18 13.50
CA SER A 492 -2.18 14.25 14.08
C SER A 492 -0.71 13.83 14.13
N ASP A 493 0.15 14.65 13.54
CA ASP A 493 1.59 14.45 13.45
C ASP A 493 2.30 15.64 14.08
N TYR A 494 3.04 15.41 15.16
CA TYR A 494 3.87 16.40 15.82
C TYR A 494 5.33 15.98 15.78
N ILE A 495 6.21 16.91 15.43
CA ILE A 495 7.66 16.72 15.40
C ILE A 495 8.33 17.98 15.94
N ILE A 496 9.31 17.81 16.81
CA ILE A 496 10.16 18.88 17.31
C ILE A 496 11.61 18.39 17.36
N GLY A 497 12.52 19.18 16.82
CA GLY A 497 13.95 19.00 17.00
C GLY A 497 14.48 19.96 18.06
N LEU A 498 15.35 19.45 18.91
CA LEU A 498 16.02 20.19 19.98
C LEU A 498 17.52 20.21 19.66
N GLU A 499 18.15 21.37 19.83
CA GLU A 499 19.59 21.54 19.53
C GLU A 499 19.94 21.12 18.08
N LEU A 500 18.99 21.30 17.14
CA LEU A 500 19.22 21.06 15.71
C LEU A 500 20.35 21.96 15.20
N ARG A 501 21.27 21.39 14.42
CA ARG A 501 22.26 22.18 13.68
C ARG A 501 21.63 23.13 12.66
N ASP A 502 22.38 24.15 12.25
CA ASP A 502 21.91 25.22 11.36
C ASP A 502 21.60 24.75 9.92
N ASP A 503 22.08 23.58 9.53
CA ASP A 503 21.78 22.90 8.26
C ASP A 503 20.59 21.93 8.37
N SER A 504 20.26 21.48 9.58
CA SER A 504 19.12 20.62 9.87
C SER A 504 17.81 21.40 9.92
N ALA A 505 16.74 20.82 9.37
CA ALA A 505 15.43 21.46 9.40
C ALA A 505 14.26 20.50 9.24
N ILE A 506 13.15 20.89 9.84
CA ILE A 506 11.85 20.25 9.66
C ILE A 506 11.06 21.07 8.64
N TYR A 507 10.46 20.36 7.67
CA TYR A 507 9.71 20.97 6.59
C TYR A 507 8.22 20.70 6.70
N LEU A 508 7.42 21.71 6.36
CA LEU A 508 5.98 21.58 6.13
C LEU A 508 5.70 21.62 4.62
N THR A 509 5.32 20.49 4.03
CA THR A 509 5.07 20.28 2.58
C THR A 509 3.77 19.49 2.34
N ASP A 510 3.37 19.22 1.08
CA ASP A 510 2.21 18.35 0.74
C ASP A 510 2.31 16.96 1.40
N ASN A 511 3.51 16.37 1.42
CA ASN A 511 3.73 15.03 1.99
C ASN A 511 3.78 15.02 3.52
N TYR A 512 4.05 16.17 4.14
CA TYR A 512 4.31 16.31 5.56
C TYR A 512 3.43 17.40 6.20
N GLY A 513 2.23 17.66 5.68
CA GLY A 513 1.49 18.82 6.13
C GLY A 513 0.13 18.98 5.49
N VAL A 514 -0.16 20.22 5.14
CA VAL A 514 -1.38 20.58 4.41
C VAL A 514 -1.22 20.12 2.97
N ARG A 515 -2.16 19.28 2.53
CA ARG A 515 -2.16 18.76 1.16
C ARG A 515 -2.09 19.92 0.17
N GLY A 516 -1.27 19.88 -0.86
CA GLY A 516 -1.11 20.90 -1.91
C GLY A 516 -0.17 22.06 -1.59
N LEU A 517 0.53 22.05 -0.45
CA LEU A 517 1.64 22.97 -0.22
C LEU A 517 2.82 22.69 -1.17
N PRO A 518 3.59 23.72 -1.56
CA PRO A 518 4.73 23.56 -2.46
C PRO A 518 5.81 22.64 -1.86
N GLU A 519 6.53 21.93 -2.72
CA GLU A 519 7.59 20.99 -2.30
C GLU A 519 8.78 21.66 -1.61
N THR A 520 9.07 22.92 -1.95
CA THR A 520 10.11 23.71 -1.26
C THR A 520 9.80 23.90 0.23
N GLY A 521 8.52 23.77 0.60
CA GLY A 521 8.03 23.75 1.97
C GLY A 521 8.28 25.03 2.76
N PHE A 522 7.87 25.01 4.02
CA PHE A 522 8.33 25.97 5.02
C PHE A 522 9.31 25.29 5.96
N ARG A 523 10.36 26.01 6.35
CA ARG A 523 11.42 25.54 7.24
C ARG A 523 11.13 25.94 8.68
N GLY A 524 11.38 25.05 9.63
CA GLY A 524 11.33 25.32 11.07
C GLY A 524 12.02 24.24 11.91
N LYS A 525 11.91 24.37 13.23
CA LYS A 525 12.40 23.42 14.24
C LYS A 525 11.28 22.58 14.87
N GLN A 526 10.03 22.95 14.65
CA GLN A 526 8.86 22.15 15.05
C GLN A 526 7.73 22.23 14.03
N ARG A 527 6.96 21.16 13.92
CA ARG A 527 5.79 21.06 13.05
C ARG A 527 4.68 20.28 13.74
N LEU A 528 3.45 20.78 13.60
CA LEU A 528 2.22 20.07 13.93
C LEU A 528 1.35 20.00 12.66
N ASN A 529 0.82 18.84 12.34
CA ASN A 529 -0.11 18.65 11.25
C ASN A 529 -1.32 17.87 11.74
N ILE A 530 -2.51 18.38 11.51
CA ILE A 530 -3.78 17.74 11.84
C ILE A 530 -4.58 17.59 10.54
N ASN A 531 -4.95 16.35 10.21
CA ASN A 531 -5.78 16.05 9.05
C ASN A 531 -7.09 15.42 9.53
N TRP A 532 -8.21 16.03 9.14
CA TRP A 532 -9.53 15.43 9.23
C TRP A 532 -10.01 15.10 7.83
N GLU A 533 -10.44 13.87 7.61
CA GLU A 533 -11.09 13.43 6.38
C GLU A 533 -12.40 12.68 6.68
N THR A 534 -13.48 13.07 6.02
CA THR A 534 -14.76 12.35 6.01
C THR A 534 -14.86 11.63 4.69
N VAL A 535 -15.05 10.31 4.72
CA VAL A 535 -15.14 9.46 3.53
C VAL A 535 -16.55 8.88 3.45
N THR A 536 -17.17 9.01 2.28
CA THR A 536 -18.50 8.50 1.97
C THR A 536 -18.38 7.46 0.87
N PHE A 537 -18.57 6.20 1.24
CA PHE A 537 -18.65 5.08 0.31
C PHE A 537 -20.06 5.07 -0.29
N THR A 538 -20.13 5.10 -1.61
CA THR A 538 -21.39 5.07 -2.35
C THR A 538 -21.70 3.65 -2.82
N PRO A 539 -22.99 3.32 -3.05
CA PRO A 539 -23.35 2.08 -3.73
C PRO A 539 -23.01 2.13 -5.23
N TRP A 540 -22.56 3.27 -5.76
CA TRP A 540 -22.30 3.43 -7.19
C TRP A 540 -21.12 2.58 -7.62
N GLN A 541 -21.41 1.64 -8.51
CA GLN A 541 -20.44 0.79 -9.15
C GLN A 541 -20.68 0.78 -10.65
N LEU A 542 -19.66 1.21 -11.40
CA LEU A 542 -19.65 1.15 -12.86
C LEU A 542 -18.56 0.17 -13.28
N TYR A 543 -18.93 -0.97 -13.85
CA TYR A 543 -17.94 -1.90 -14.41
C TYR A 543 -16.83 -2.28 -13.39
N GLY A 544 -17.22 -2.60 -12.15
CA GLY A 544 -16.29 -2.93 -11.06
C GLY A 544 -15.64 -1.72 -10.37
N PHE A 545 -15.66 -0.54 -11.00
CA PHE A 545 -15.15 0.68 -10.41
C PHE A 545 -16.15 1.21 -9.40
N LYS A 546 -15.71 1.31 -8.15
CA LYS A 546 -16.45 1.90 -7.04
C LYS A 546 -16.05 3.35 -6.88
N PHE A 547 -17.05 4.18 -6.60
CA PHE A 547 -16.90 5.63 -6.43
C PHE A 547 -17.03 5.99 -4.95
N VAL A 548 -16.05 6.76 -4.46
CA VAL A 548 -15.99 7.18 -3.06
C VAL A 548 -15.75 8.68 -2.99
N PHE A 549 -16.68 9.40 -2.39
CA PHE A 549 -16.50 10.83 -2.12
C PHE A 549 -15.73 11.02 -0.83
N TYR A 550 -14.93 12.07 -0.76
CA TYR A 550 -14.32 12.47 0.50
C TYR A 550 -14.23 13.99 0.61
N GLY A 551 -14.41 14.47 1.82
CA GLY A 551 -14.14 15.85 2.20
C GLY A 551 -13.03 15.90 3.23
N PHE A 552 -12.22 16.96 3.22
CA PHE A 552 -11.10 17.06 4.14
C PHE A 552 -10.81 18.47 4.62
N THR A 553 -10.17 18.53 5.79
CA THR A 553 -9.59 19.75 6.38
C THR A 553 -8.22 19.41 6.95
N ASP A 554 -7.22 20.18 6.56
CA ASP A 554 -5.84 20.06 7.01
C ASP A 554 -5.42 21.35 7.71
N ILE A 555 -4.69 21.22 8.82
CA ILE A 555 -4.11 22.32 9.58
C ILE A 555 -2.64 21.97 9.83
N GLY A 556 -1.74 22.79 9.30
CA GLY A 556 -0.30 22.65 9.46
C GLY A 556 0.29 23.87 10.17
N CYS A 557 0.92 23.66 11.32
CA CYS A 557 1.63 24.70 12.05
C CYS A 557 3.13 24.45 11.99
N ILE A 558 3.91 25.52 11.87
CA ILE A 558 5.37 25.48 11.87
C ILE A 558 5.94 26.58 12.78
N GLY A 559 7.01 26.27 13.50
CA GLY A 559 7.68 27.21 14.40
C GLY A 559 9.19 27.03 14.37
N ASN A 560 9.92 28.11 14.64
CA ASN A 560 11.38 28.09 14.74
C ASN A 560 11.87 27.97 16.19
N SER A 561 10.95 28.03 17.17
CA SER A 561 11.26 27.84 18.59
C SER A 561 11.51 26.36 18.92
N GLU A 562 12.37 26.12 19.91
CA GLU A 562 12.57 24.79 20.53
C GLU A 562 11.65 24.57 21.76
N LYS A 563 10.77 25.54 22.06
CA LYS A 563 9.74 25.38 23.09
C LYS A 563 8.56 24.58 22.53
N PHE A 564 8.06 23.62 23.30
CA PHE A 564 6.92 22.79 22.90
C PHE A 564 5.70 23.63 22.52
N ILE A 565 5.08 23.29 21.38
CA ILE A 565 3.80 23.85 20.92
C ILE A 565 3.88 25.40 20.81
N ASN A 566 4.95 25.90 20.18
CA ASN A 566 5.14 27.33 19.92
C ASN A 566 5.29 27.57 18.42
N PHE A 567 4.18 27.89 17.77
CA PHE A 567 4.10 28.03 16.32
C PHE A 567 4.01 29.49 15.92
N GLU A 568 4.72 29.85 14.85
CA GLU A 568 4.72 31.21 14.31
C GLU A 568 3.76 31.34 13.13
N LYS A 569 3.62 30.26 12.34
CA LYS A 569 2.82 30.25 11.13
C LYS A 569 1.91 29.03 11.11
N THR A 570 0.66 29.27 10.72
CA THR A 570 -0.35 28.23 10.54
C THR A 570 -0.91 28.33 9.13
N TYR A 571 -0.98 27.19 8.47
CA TYR A 571 -1.57 27.01 7.16
C TYR A 571 -2.76 26.07 7.29
N SER A 572 -3.79 26.32 6.50
CA SER A 572 -4.94 25.44 6.43
C SER A 572 -5.33 25.20 4.99
N GLY A 573 -5.94 24.04 4.75
CA GLY A 573 -6.48 23.69 3.45
C GLY A 573 -7.70 22.81 3.65
N PHE A 574 -8.75 23.07 2.89
CA PHE A 574 -9.93 22.21 2.88
C PHE A 574 -10.34 21.90 1.46
N GLY A 575 -11.02 20.79 1.27
CA GLY A 575 -11.36 20.36 -0.08
C GLY A 575 -12.28 19.17 -0.13
N LEU A 576 -12.67 18.86 -1.35
CA LEU A 576 -13.50 17.72 -1.70
C LEU A 576 -12.78 16.91 -2.77
N GLY A 577 -13.14 15.64 -2.88
CA GLY A 577 -12.64 14.82 -3.94
C GLY A 577 -13.44 13.55 -4.19
N LEU A 578 -13.07 12.89 -5.26
CA LEU A 578 -13.63 11.63 -5.73
C LEU A 578 -12.50 10.62 -5.87
N ARG A 579 -12.69 9.43 -5.32
CA ARG A 579 -11.80 8.29 -5.50
C ARG A 579 -12.51 7.22 -6.30
N ILE A 580 -11.78 6.66 -7.26
CA ILE A 580 -12.27 5.64 -8.18
C ILE A 580 -11.31 4.46 -8.11
N ARG A 581 -11.83 3.27 -7.79
CA ARG A 581 -11.01 2.05 -7.70
C ARG A 581 -11.83 0.83 -8.08
N ASN A 582 -11.17 -0.13 -8.72
CA ASN A 582 -11.68 -1.46 -8.96
C ASN A 582 -10.81 -2.45 -8.17
N GLU A 583 -11.39 -3.17 -7.21
CA GLU A 583 -10.63 -4.05 -6.31
C GLU A 583 -10.13 -5.33 -6.98
N SER A 584 -10.72 -5.71 -8.10
CA SER A 584 -10.27 -6.87 -8.89
C SER A 584 -9.12 -6.53 -9.84
N LEU A 585 -8.75 -5.24 -9.95
CA LEU A 585 -7.61 -4.79 -10.72
C LEU A 585 -6.48 -4.37 -9.78
N VAL A 586 -5.26 -4.65 -10.20
CA VAL A 586 -4.03 -4.33 -9.44
C VAL A 586 -3.70 -2.82 -9.39
N PHE A 587 -4.52 -1.99 -10.05
CA PHE A 587 -4.33 -0.55 -10.18
C PHE A 587 -4.44 0.21 -8.84
N LYS A 588 -3.70 1.31 -8.74
CA LYS A 588 -3.82 2.26 -7.63
C LYS A 588 -5.16 3.01 -7.73
N THR A 589 -5.65 3.51 -6.60
CA THR A 589 -6.86 4.36 -6.57
C THR A 589 -6.62 5.64 -7.34
N LEU A 590 -7.46 5.93 -8.34
CA LEU A 590 -7.49 7.23 -9.01
C LEU A 590 -8.17 8.24 -8.08
N GLN A 591 -7.53 9.38 -7.83
CA GLN A 591 -8.03 10.42 -6.96
C GLN A 591 -8.13 11.75 -7.70
N LEU A 592 -9.34 12.31 -7.74
CA LEU A 592 -9.62 13.67 -8.19
C LEU A 592 -9.80 14.54 -6.94
N ARG A 593 -9.05 15.62 -6.82
CA ARG A 593 -9.05 16.49 -5.65
C ARG A 593 -9.25 17.94 -6.05
N PHE A 594 -10.20 18.61 -5.43
CA PHE A 594 -10.36 20.05 -5.46
C PHE A 594 -10.08 20.60 -4.05
N ALA A 595 -9.12 21.51 -3.93
CA ALA A 595 -8.68 22.05 -2.65
C ALA A 595 -8.64 23.58 -2.69
N TYR A 596 -8.98 24.19 -1.56
CA TYR A 596 -8.91 25.63 -1.32
C TYR A 596 -8.03 25.93 -0.11
N TYR A 597 -7.19 26.95 -0.24
CA TYR A 597 -6.23 27.39 0.77
C TYR A 597 -6.50 28.86 1.12
N PRO A 598 -7.00 29.16 2.32
CA PRO A 598 -7.25 30.54 2.74
C PRO A 598 -5.96 31.38 2.77
N HIS A 599 -4.86 30.77 3.22
CA HIS A 599 -3.55 31.41 3.31
C HIS A 599 -2.54 30.64 2.46
N VAL A 600 -1.98 31.32 1.47
CA VAL A 600 -0.93 30.77 0.59
C VAL A 600 0.26 31.71 0.54
N PRO A 601 1.49 31.19 0.33
CA PRO A 601 2.65 32.03 0.02
C PRO A 601 2.41 32.96 -1.17
N ASN A 602 3.13 34.08 -1.19
CA ASN A 602 3.12 35.01 -2.31
C ASN A 602 3.35 34.27 -3.65
N GLY A 603 2.36 34.35 -4.55
CA GLY A 603 2.41 33.74 -5.89
C GLY A 603 1.81 32.33 -6.02
N ALA A 604 1.41 31.68 -4.92
CA ALA A 604 0.72 30.40 -4.97
C ALA A 604 -0.79 30.56 -5.24
N ALA A 605 -1.40 29.56 -5.88
CA ALA A 605 -2.83 29.56 -6.16
C ALA A 605 -3.63 29.18 -4.91
N HIS A 606 -4.67 29.95 -4.60
CA HIS A 606 -5.62 29.64 -3.53
C HIS A 606 -6.48 28.40 -3.82
N THR A 607 -6.49 27.90 -5.05
CA THR A 607 -7.30 26.76 -5.46
C THR A 607 -6.47 25.84 -6.34
N ILE A 608 -6.51 24.55 -6.02
CA ILE A 608 -5.76 23.52 -6.74
C ILE A 608 -6.71 22.39 -7.11
N PHE A 609 -6.73 22.04 -8.39
CA PHE A 609 -7.30 20.80 -8.89
C PHE A 609 -6.16 19.82 -9.18
N ASN A 610 -6.23 18.61 -8.65
CA ASN A 610 -5.19 17.60 -8.82
C ASN A 610 -5.82 16.24 -9.17
N ILE A 611 -5.20 15.55 -10.12
CA ILE A 611 -5.48 14.15 -10.47
C ILE A 611 -4.24 13.34 -10.08
N SER A 612 -4.37 12.43 -9.13
CA SER A 612 -3.25 11.61 -8.67
C SER A 612 -3.64 10.16 -8.43
N SER A 613 -2.65 9.27 -8.45
CA SER A 613 -2.81 7.90 -7.98
C SER A 613 -2.41 7.82 -6.50
N ARG A 614 -3.28 7.29 -5.65
CA ARG A 614 -2.98 7.11 -4.22
C ARG A 614 -2.45 5.70 -3.96
N GLU A 615 -1.33 5.61 -3.24
CA GLU A 615 -0.89 4.32 -2.70
C GLU A 615 -1.79 3.85 -1.57
N ARG A 616 -1.85 2.53 -1.37
CA ARG A 616 -2.59 1.94 -0.26
C ARG A 616 -1.93 2.42 1.05
N PRO A 617 -2.65 3.13 1.93
CA PRO A 617 -2.14 3.45 3.25
C PRO A 617 -1.86 2.16 4.02
N VAL A 618 -0.91 2.20 4.96
CA VAL A 618 -0.55 1.03 5.77
C VAL A 618 -0.76 1.39 7.23
N PHE A 619 -1.37 0.48 7.99
CA PHE A 619 -1.52 0.65 9.43
C PHE A 619 -0.16 0.56 10.13
N GLU A 620 -0.05 1.18 11.31
CA GLU A 620 1.15 1.03 12.13
C GLU A 620 1.40 -0.44 12.46
N ASN A 621 2.65 -0.88 12.33
CA ASN A 621 3.03 -2.25 12.62
C ASN A 621 3.59 -2.38 14.04
N PHE A 622 3.00 -3.28 14.83
CA PHE A 622 3.45 -3.57 16.21
C PHE A 622 4.34 -4.81 16.31
N SER A 623 4.78 -5.40 15.20
CA SER A 623 5.70 -6.55 15.18
C SER A 623 7.14 -6.15 15.51
N GLY A 624 8.02 -7.16 15.69
CA GLY A 624 9.46 -6.91 15.68
C GLY A 624 9.89 -6.24 14.36
N ALA A 625 10.90 -5.37 14.45
CA ALA A 625 11.45 -4.63 13.32
C ALA A 625 12.98 -4.56 13.41
N LYS A 626 13.64 -4.08 12.34
CA LYS A 626 15.07 -3.79 12.39
C LYS A 626 15.37 -2.53 13.25
N PRO A 627 16.51 -2.46 13.95
CA PRO A 627 16.94 -1.25 14.65
C PRO A 627 17.14 -0.07 13.67
N GLU A 628 16.67 1.13 14.02
CA GLU A 628 16.79 2.31 13.15
C GLU A 628 17.04 3.59 13.95
N ILE A 629 17.68 4.57 13.31
CA ILE A 629 17.76 5.95 13.80
C ILE A 629 16.48 6.68 13.41
N ILE A 630 15.88 7.42 14.35
CA ILE A 630 14.68 8.22 14.09
C ILE A 630 15.08 9.42 13.23
N SER A 631 14.52 9.52 12.02
CA SER A 631 14.89 10.53 11.02
C SER A 631 14.26 11.90 11.30
N PHE A 632 14.82 12.99 10.75
CA PHE A 632 14.28 14.36 10.87
C PHE A 632 13.17 14.71 9.85
N ARG A 633 12.61 13.73 9.15
CA ARG A 633 11.58 13.94 8.11
C ARG A 633 10.16 13.71 8.63
#